data_AF-R5TNF6-F1
#
_entry.id   AF-R5TNF6-F1
#
_cell.length_a   1.000
_cell.length_b   1.000
_cell.length_c   1.000
_cell.angle_alpha   90.00
_cell.angle_beta   90.00
_cell.angle_gamma   90.00
#
_symmetry.space_group_name_H-M   'P 1'
#
loop_
_entity.id
_entity.type
_entity.pdbx_description
1 polymer ?
#
loop_
_entity_poly.entity_id
_entity_poly.type
_entity_poly.pdbx_seq_one_letter_code
_entity_poly.pdbx_strand_id
1 'polypeptide(L)'
;MYAVKLQMQDFKILPKEYQYLANNSFLLHGYFNYKMVLFGYMEAEQRQWFLGVPGVFSNQEQLMAGIFGFPEFRTKQMTRQKTGEFGYWYRFIEI
;
A
#
# COMPACT_ATOMS: atom_id res chain seq x y z
N MET A 1 4.69 6.79 -12.18
CA MET A 1 3.85 6.01 -11.24
C MET A 1 2.42 6.39 -11.51
N TYR A 2 1.60 5.43 -11.88
CA TYR A 2 0.17 5.63 -12.10
C TYR A 2 -0.57 4.87 -11.02
N ALA A 3 -1.52 5.51 -10.34
CA ALA A 3 -2.29 4.90 -9.29
C ALA A 3 -3.73 5.43 -9.30
N VAL A 4 -4.66 4.56 -8.97
CA VAL A 4 -6.06 4.86 -8.74
C VAL A 4 -6.42 4.53 -7.30
N LYS A 5 -7.43 5.23 -6.79
CA LYS A 5 -8.01 4.94 -5.48
C LYS A 5 -8.97 3.76 -5.60
N LEU A 6 -8.76 2.73 -4.79
CA LEU A 6 -9.71 1.64 -4.59
C LEU A 6 -10.55 1.86 -3.33
N GLN A 7 -11.80 1.41 -3.40
CA GLN A 7 -12.68 1.15 -2.27
C GLN A 7 -12.63 -0.34 -1.92
N MET A 8 -13.08 -0.69 -0.70
CA MET A 8 -13.12 -2.09 -0.26
C MET A 8 -13.92 -2.99 -1.21
N GLN A 9 -15.04 -2.48 -1.74
CA GLN A 9 -15.88 -3.19 -2.71
C GLN A 9 -15.19 -3.47 -4.06
N ASP A 10 -14.12 -2.74 -4.37
CA ASP A 10 -13.39 -2.87 -5.63
C ASP A 10 -12.36 -4.01 -5.59
N PHE A 11 -12.03 -4.56 -4.42
CA PHE A 11 -11.06 -5.67 -4.31
C PHE A 11 -11.45 -6.91 -5.11
N LYS A 12 -12.74 -7.07 -5.42
CA LYS A 12 -13.23 -8.14 -6.31
C LYS A 12 -12.65 -8.08 -7.74
N ILE A 13 -12.10 -6.94 -8.16
CA ILE A 13 -11.44 -6.80 -9.48
C ILE A 13 -10.03 -7.37 -9.48
N LEU A 14 -9.43 -7.58 -8.31
CA LEU A 14 -8.10 -8.16 -8.19
C LEU A 14 -8.14 -9.68 -8.44
N PRO A 15 -7.02 -10.29 -8.87
CA PRO A 15 -6.90 -11.74 -8.96
C PRO A 15 -7.28 -12.41 -7.63
N LYS A 16 -7.85 -13.61 -7.71
CA LYS A 16 -8.43 -14.31 -6.55
C LYS A 16 -7.42 -14.47 -5.41
N GLU A 17 -6.16 -14.70 -5.74
CA GLU A 17 -5.07 -14.82 -4.77
C GLU A 17 -4.79 -13.53 -3.99
N TYR A 18 -5.26 -12.36 -4.42
CA TYR A 18 -5.08 -11.08 -3.72
C TYR A 18 -6.36 -10.56 -3.07
N GLN A 19 -7.52 -11.19 -3.31
CA GLN A 19 -8.79 -10.73 -2.72
C GLN A 19 -8.80 -10.84 -1.19
N TYR A 20 -8.00 -11.74 -0.60
CA TYR A 20 -7.84 -11.83 0.86
C TYR A 20 -7.31 -10.54 1.49
N LEU A 21 -6.63 -9.68 0.71
CA LEU A 21 -6.10 -8.40 1.20
C LEU A 21 -7.19 -7.42 1.62
N ALA A 22 -8.43 -7.61 1.15
CA ALA A 22 -9.59 -6.87 1.65
C ALA A 22 -9.84 -7.10 3.15
N ASN A 23 -9.38 -8.23 3.70
CA ASN A 23 -9.50 -8.57 5.12
C ASN A 23 -8.18 -8.41 5.89
N ASN A 24 -7.14 -7.84 5.26
CA ASN A 24 -5.86 -7.64 5.94
C ASN A 24 -6.00 -6.52 6.98
N SER A 25 -5.66 -6.80 8.25
CA SER A 25 -5.89 -5.86 9.36
C SER A 25 -5.15 -4.54 9.20
N PHE A 26 -3.94 -4.55 8.64
CA PHE A 26 -3.17 -3.31 8.39
C PHE A 26 -3.83 -2.46 7.29
N LEU A 27 -4.25 -3.10 6.20
CA LEU A 27 -4.96 -2.42 5.12
C LEU A 27 -6.30 -1.86 5.60
N LEU A 28 -7.07 -2.63 6.35
CA LEU A 28 -8.34 -2.19 6.94
C LEU A 28 -8.13 -0.99 7.86
N HIS A 29 -7.15 -1.06 8.76
CA HIS A 29 -6.81 0.04 9.65
C HIS A 29 -6.46 1.31 8.87
N GLY A 30 -5.57 1.22 7.87
CA GLY A 30 -5.23 2.35 7.01
C GLY A 30 -6.43 2.88 6.22
N TYR A 31 -7.26 2.01 5.66
CA TYR A 31 -8.46 2.40 4.94
C TYR A 31 -9.47 3.10 5.85
N PHE A 32 -9.68 2.65 7.09
CA PHE A 32 -10.61 3.33 7.99
C PHE A 32 -10.13 4.73 8.41
N ASN A 33 -8.82 4.93 8.50
CA ASN A 33 -8.20 6.23 8.82
C ASN A 33 -8.20 7.20 7.63
N TYR A 34 -7.86 6.74 6.42
CA TYR A 34 -7.64 7.61 5.25
C TYR A 34 -8.69 7.46 4.14
N LYS A 35 -9.61 6.50 4.26
CA LYS A 35 -10.69 6.19 3.32
C LYS A 35 -10.22 5.90 1.89
N MET A 36 -9.00 5.37 1.74
CA MET A 36 -8.45 4.98 0.45
C MET A 36 -7.39 3.87 0.57
N VAL A 37 -7.32 3.05 -0.47
CA VAL A 37 -6.17 2.20 -0.81
C VAL A 37 -5.73 2.61 -2.21
N LEU A 38 -4.42 2.66 -2.46
CA LEU A 38 -3.89 2.87 -3.81
C LEU A 38 -3.71 1.53 -4.50
N PHE A 39 -4.12 1.46 -5.77
CA PHE A 39 -3.73 0.41 -6.68
C PHE A 39 -3.13 1.05 -7.92
N GLY A 40 -1.98 0.56 -8.35
CA GLY A 40 -1.27 1.20 -9.44
C GLY A 40 -0.12 0.38 -9.95
N TYR A 41 0.66 0.98 -10.83
CA TYR A 41 1.90 0.41 -11.32
C TYR A 41 3.03 1.44 -11.36
N MET A 42 4.24 0.91 -11.26
CA MET A 42 5.47 1.62 -11.52
C MET A 42 6.04 1.18 -12.87
N GLU A 43 6.51 2.16 -13.63
CA GLU A 43 7.11 1.97 -14.94
C GLU A 43 8.62 1.94 -14.72
N ALA A 44 9.18 0.74 -14.72
CA ALA A 44 10.61 0.45 -14.64
C ALA A 44 11.02 -0.27 -15.93
N GLU A 45 11.89 -1.28 -15.86
CA GLU A 45 12.17 -2.16 -17.02
C GLU A 45 10.94 -3.01 -17.41
N GLN A 46 10.15 -3.40 -16.41
CA GLN A 46 8.85 -4.06 -16.57
C GLN A 46 7.80 -3.37 -15.69
N ARG A 47 6.52 -3.50 -16.07
CA ARG A 47 5.41 -2.93 -15.31
C ARG A 47 5.24 -3.72 -14.01
N GLN A 48 5.48 -3.05 -12.87
CA GLN A 48 5.29 -3.64 -11.55
C GLN A 48 4.03 -3.08 -10.90
N TRP A 49 3.04 -3.95 -10.67
CA TRP A 49 1.80 -3.57 -10.00
C TRP A 49 1.96 -3.58 -8.49
N PHE A 50 1.27 -2.68 -7.79
CA PHE A 50 1.35 -2.57 -6.34
C PHE A 50 0.00 -2.19 -5.72
N LEU A 51 -0.14 -2.54 -4.45
CA LEU A 51 -1.17 -2.03 -3.54
C LEU A 51 -0.52 -1.19 -2.44
N GLY A 52 -1.07 -0.01 -2.19
CA GLY A 52 -0.56 0.95 -1.22
C GLY A 52 -1.60 1.33 -0.17
N VAL A 53 -1.19 1.28 1.09
CA VAL A 53 -1.96 1.70 2.26
C VAL A 53 -1.36 3.01 2.77
N PRO A 54 -2.14 4.10 2.86
CA PRO A 54 -1.63 5.37 3.37
C PRO A 54 -1.25 5.24 4.85
N GLY A 55 -0.15 5.89 5.26
CA GLY A 55 0.39 5.75 6.59
C GLY A 55 1.50 6.75 6.91
N VAL A 56 2.00 6.70 8.14
CA VAL A 56 3.08 7.56 8.62
C VAL A 56 4.32 6.72 8.90
N PHE A 57 5.48 7.20 8.47
CA PHE A 57 6.74 6.50 8.74
C PHE A 57 7.04 6.53 10.23
N SER A 58 7.03 5.38 10.88
CA SER A 58 7.51 5.19 12.24
C SER A 58 8.03 3.76 12.41
N ASN A 59 8.92 3.53 13.38
CA ASN A 59 9.45 2.18 13.63
C ASN A 59 8.34 1.18 13.97
N GLN A 60 7.32 1.63 14.72
CA GLN A 60 6.19 0.79 15.08
C GLN A 60 5.34 0.44 13.84
N GLU A 61 5.04 1.44 13.01
CA GLU A 61 4.23 1.23 11.81
C GLU A 61 4.99 0.41 10.76
N GLN A 62 6.31 0.59 10.62
CA GLN A 62 7.16 -0.24 9.78
C GLN A 62 7.11 -1.71 10.20
N LEU A 63 7.20 -1.99 11.50
CA LEU A 63 7.16 -3.34 12.03
C LEU A 63 5.78 -3.98 11.78
N MET A 64 4.70 -3.23 12.00
CA MET A 64 3.34 -3.70 11.69
C MET A 64 3.14 -3.92 10.19
N ALA A 65 3.52 -2.96 9.35
CA ALA A 65 3.40 -3.05 7.90
C ALA A 65 4.14 -4.28 7.37
N GLY A 66 5.36 -4.54 7.86
CA GLY A 66 6.13 -5.74 7.55
C GLY A 66 5.41 -7.03 7.92
N ILE A 67 4.89 -7.16 9.15
CA ILE A 67 4.14 -8.34 9.61
C ILE A 67 2.91 -8.60 8.73
N PHE A 68 2.21 -7.53 8.33
CA PHE A 68 0.99 -7.65 7.51
C PHE A 68 1.27 -7.67 5.99
N GLY A 69 2.54 -7.71 5.57
CA GLY A 69 2.92 -7.92 4.17
C GLY A 69 2.90 -6.65 3.30
N PHE A 70 3.14 -5.48 3.88
CA PHE A 70 3.37 -4.19 3.20
C PHE A 70 4.75 -3.62 3.57
N PRO A 71 5.85 -4.30 3.24
CA PRO A 71 7.18 -3.98 3.78
C PRO A 71 7.79 -2.69 3.24
N GLU A 72 7.37 -2.24 2.05
CA GLU A 72 7.96 -1.09 1.38
C GLU A 72 7.26 0.21 1.78
N PHE A 73 8.00 1.32 1.84
CA PHE A 73 7.44 2.63 2.14
C PHE A 73 7.87 3.68 1.13
N ARG A 74 6.94 4.54 0.73
CA ARG A 74 7.21 5.65 -0.18
C ARG A 74 6.55 6.94 0.29
N THR A 75 7.34 7.99 0.41
CA THR A 75 6.88 9.37 0.66
C THR A 75 6.68 10.12 -0.66
N LYS A 76 6.04 11.31 -0.58
CA LYS A 76 5.81 12.16 -1.76
C LYS A 76 7.11 12.71 -2.37
N GLN A 77 8.15 12.92 -1.56
CA GLN A 77 9.44 13.42 -2.00
C GLN A 77 10.47 12.29 -1.95
N MET A 78 11.37 12.19 -2.93
CA MET A 78 12.52 11.26 -2.90
C MET A 78 13.61 11.76 -1.93
N THR A 79 13.23 12.11 -0.71
CA THR A 79 14.14 12.48 0.36
C THR A 79 14.36 11.29 1.29
N ARG A 80 15.43 11.34 2.10
CA ARG A 80 15.64 10.37 3.17
C ARG A 80 14.40 10.34 4.07
N GLN A 81 13.78 9.17 4.21
CA GLN A 81 12.59 8.96 5.03
C GLN A 81 12.87 9.43 6.47
N LYS A 82 12.00 10.29 7.00
CA LYS A 82 12.07 10.73 8.39
C LYS A 82 10.86 10.24 9.16
N THR A 83 11.05 9.92 10.43
CA THR A 83 9.95 9.58 11.34
C THR A 83 8.93 10.71 11.36
N GLY A 84 7.65 10.36 11.22
CA GLY A 84 6.54 11.31 11.13
C GLY A 84 6.17 11.73 9.71
N GLU A 85 6.91 11.30 8.68
CA GLU A 85 6.56 11.62 7.30
C GLU A 85 5.40 10.77 6.79
N PHE A 86 4.41 11.43 6.18
CA PHE A 86 3.29 10.77 5.54
C PHE A 86 3.71 10.16 4.19
N GLY A 87 3.19 8.98 3.91
CA GLY A 87 3.45 8.24 2.68
C GLY A 87 2.52 7.04 2.52
N TYR A 88 3.01 6.05 1.79
CA TYR A 88 2.28 4.82 1.51
C TYR A 88 3.16 3.62 1.80
N TRP A 89 2.64 2.73 2.64
CA TRP A 89 3.16 1.37 2.80
C TRP A 89 2.62 0.51 1.66
N TYR A 90 3.48 -0.17 0.93
CA TYR A 90 3.05 -0.89 -0.26
C TYR A 90 3.67 -2.28 -0.37
N ARG A 91 3.01 -3.09 -1.20
CA ARG A 91 3.49 -4.38 -1.65
C ARG A 91 3.29 -4.49 -3.14
N PHE A 92 4.19 -5.23 -3.79
CA PHE A 92 3.99 -5.64 -5.17
C PHE A 92 2.98 -6.79 -5.23
N ILE A 93 2.25 -6.84 -6.34
CA ILE A 93 1.38 -7.95 -6.71
C ILE A 93 1.64 -8.31 -8.17
N GLU A 94 1.54 -9.59 -8.48
CA GLU A 94 1.73 -10.13 -9.82
C GLU A 94 0.37 -10.20 -10.52
N ILE A 95 0.25 -9.55 -11.69
CA ILE A 95 -0.96 -9.48 -12.52
C ILE A 95 -0.57 -9.75 -13.96
#